data_AF-A0AAV1IJ47-F1
#
_entry.id   AF-A0AAV1IJ47-F1
#
_cell.length_a   1.000
_cell.length_b   1.000
_cell.length_c   1.000
_cell.angle_alpha   90.00
_cell.angle_beta   90.00
_cell.angle_gamma   90.00
#
_symmetry.space_group_name_H-M   'P 1'
#
loop_
_entity.id
_entity.type
_entity.pdbx_description
1 polymer ?
#
loop_
_entity_poly.entity_id
_entity_poly.type
_entity_poly.pdbx_seq_one_letter_code
_entity_poly.pdbx_strand_id
1 'polypeptide(L)'
;MAYTEEEPLLKPQAQQVTGDVALVQPEAQWDSGLLACCGNGDLQGCATFSLVHVFPCVAFGHNLKRAFQKSLLLHAVIYFMLFIFSAHLLLGANNMQAAVCPHGPMDDISLAQHLEERPHRKLLHGHDHEHDGSPHEPHGPHPHPHPPKPMPWEDLTPECQVAIVGKHVVAVWMVLCFLAGVAYCAYRRTQLREKFGIAGSRFGDFCTWLWCGPCALCQETRTLWTNNVEDGIWRGPALPTTCPPPAQFVTGTPAPKQIEY
;
A
#
# COMPACT_ATOMS: atom_id res chain seq x y z
N MET A 1 14.23 -48.56 -6.57
CA MET A 1 14.51 -47.11 -6.43
C MET A 1 14.10 -46.74 -5.02
N ALA A 2 15.08 -46.56 -4.13
CA ALA A 2 14.82 -46.22 -2.74
C ALA A 2 14.58 -44.71 -2.64
N TYR A 3 13.43 -44.33 -2.08
CA TYR A 3 13.14 -42.95 -1.71
C TYR A 3 13.89 -42.64 -0.42
N THR A 4 14.84 -41.72 -0.47
CA THR A 4 15.39 -41.06 0.71
C THR A 4 14.45 -39.92 1.09
N GLU A 5 13.79 -40.04 2.24
CA GLU A 5 13.16 -38.91 2.93
C GLU A 5 14.24 -37.87 3.23
N GLU A 6 14.18 -36.72 2.56
CA GLU A 6 14.94 -35.54 2.99
C GLU A 6 14.26 -34.97 4.24
N GLU A 7 14.95 -35.15 5.36
CA GLU A 7 14.68 -34.52 6.64
C GLU A 7 14.58 -32.99 6.45
N PRO A 8 13.53 -32.31 6.95
CA PRO A 8 13.42 -30.86 6.80
C PRO A 8 14.55 -30.22 7.63
N LEU A 9 15.51 -29.64 6.90
CA LEU A 9 16.63 -28.87 7.43
C LEU A 9 16.14 -27.80 8.41
N LEU A 10 16.12 -28.14 9.70
CA LEU A 10 15.85 -27.22 10.79
C LEU A 10 16.92 -26.14 10.72
N LYS A 11 16.53 -24.91 10.36
CA LYS A 11 17.45 -23.77 10.30
C LYS A 11 18.11 -23.62 11.68
N PRO A 12 19.44 -23.42 11.75
CA PRO A 12 20.08 -23.18 13.03
C PRO A 12 19.59 -21.84 13.57
N GLN A 13 18.76 -21.89 14.61
CA GLN A 13 18.61 -20.75 15.51
C GLN A 13 19.99 -20.51 16.10
N ALA A 14 20.51 -19.28 15.95
CA ALA A 14 21.73 -18.86 16.60
C ALA A 14 21.47 -18.83 18.11
N GLN A 15 21.61 -19.98 18.76
CA GLN A 15 21.47 -20.15 20.19
C GLN A 15 22.76 -19.60 20.80
N GLN A 16 22.72 -18.36 21.27
CA GLN A 16 23.77 -17.84 22.15
C GLN A 16 23.73 -18.63 23.46
N VAL A 17 24.60 -19.66 23.55
CA VAL A 17 24.82 -20.41 24.78
C VAL A 17 25.62 -19.51 25.72
N THR A 18 24.90 -18.77 26.57
CA THR A 18 25.41 -18.27 27.84
C THR A 18 24.72 -19.06 28.95
N GLY A 19 25.48 -19.46 29.96
CA GLY A 19 25.17 -20.57 30.88
C GLY A 19 23.76 -20.61 31.48
N ASP A 20 23.28 -21.85 31.60
CA ASP A 20 22.28 -22.42 32.51
C ASP A 20 20.85 -21.87 32.59
N VAL A 21 20.45 -20.93 31.72
CA VAL A 21 19.03 -20.68 31.45
C VAL A 21 18.83 -20.54 29.95
N ALA A 22 18.28 -21.57 29.31
CA ALA A 22 17.77 -21.47 27.95
C ALA A 22 16.56 -20.52 27.95
N LEU A 23 16.81 -19.21 27.90
CA LEU A 23 15.79 -18.22 27.61
C LEU A 23 15.33 -18.46 26.17
N VAL A 24 14.16 -19.06 26.01
CA VAL A 24 13.46 -19.14 24.72
C VAL A 24 13.29 -17.71 24.25
N GLN A 25 14.09 -17.29 23.26
CA GLN A 25 13.89 -15.98 22.66
C GLN A 25 12.53 -16.00 21.95
N PRO A 26 11.67 -14.99 22.17
CA PRO A 26 10.41 -14.89 21.46
C PRO A 26 10.69 -14.87 19.95
N GLU A 27 9.90 -15.62 19.19
CA GLU A 27 10.00 -15.66 17.73
C GLU A 27 9.92 -14.22 17.18
N ALA A 28 10.81 -13.87 16.25
CA ALA A 28 10.79 -12.53 15.65
C ALA A 28 9.46 -12.33 14.92
N GLN A 29 8.84 -11.16 15.07
CA GLN A 29 7.57 -10.84 14.45
C GLN A 29 7.69 -9.60 13.57
N TRP A 30 6.81 -9.49 12.59
CA TRP A 30 6.67 -8.25 11.84
C TRP A 30 6.24 -7.11 12.77
N ASP A 31 6.77 -5.92 12.51
CA ASP A 31 6.39 -4.73 13.28
C ASP A 31 4.94 -4.31 12.99
N SER A 32 4.06 -4.45 13.99
CA SER A 32 2.60 -4.22 13.92
C SER A 32 1.80 -5.28 13.14
N GLY A 33 0.47 -5.29 13.30
CA GLY A 33 -0.44 -6.22 12.63
C GLY A 33 -0.70 -5.91 11.14
N LEU A 34 -1.45 -6.80 10.49
CA LEU A 34 -1.94 -6.59 9.12
C LEU A 34 -2.79 -5.30 9.06
N LEU A 35 -2.60 -4.52 7.99
CA LEU A 35 -3.28 -3.23 7.75
C LEU A 35 -2.95 -2.08 8.74
N ALA A 36 -1.94 -2.25 9.60
CA ALA A 36 -1.42 -1.19 10.46
C ALA A 36 -0.48 -0.24 9.70
N CYS A 37 -1.01 0.53 8.75
CA CYS A 37 -0.23 1.39 7.87
C CYS A 37 0.62 2.42 8.65
N CYS A 38 0.06 3.07 9.67
CA CYS A 38 0.80 3.95 10.58
C CYS A 38 1.41 3.23 11.80
N GLY A 39 1.48 1.90 11.81
CA GLY A 39 1.97 1.12 12.95
C GLY A 39 1.12 1.36 14.20
N ASN A 40 1.76 1.77 15.29
CA ASN A 40 1.09 2.13 16.55
C ASN A 40 0.52 3.56 16.56
N GLY A 41 0.53 4.26 15.41
CA GLY A 41 0.08 5.65 15.31
C GLY A 41 1.08 6.65 15.88
N ASP A 42 2.33 6.25 16.07
CA ASP A 42 3.41 7.12 16.53
C ASP A 42 4.04 7.93 15.36
N LEU A 43 4.85 8.93 15.72
CA LEU A 43 5.51 9.80 14.73
C LEU A 43 6.36 8.97 13.75
N GLN A 44 7.04 7.93 14.24
CA GLN A 44 7.85 7.03 13.43
C GLN A 44 6.98 6.28 12.41
N GLY A 45 5.85 5.72 12.83
CA GLY A 45 4.90 5.03 11.96
C GLY A 45 4.32 5.94 10.88
N CYS A 46 3.89 7.14 11.23
CA CYS A 46 3.37 8.15 10.29
C CYS A 46 4.45 8.65 9.31
N ALA A 47 5.69 8.83 9.78
CA ALA A 47 6.81 9.23 8.93
C ALA A 47 7.18 8.12 7.93
N THR A 48 7.24 6.86 8.37
CA THR A 48 7.44 5.72 7.47
C THR A 48 6.32 5.61 6.44
N PHE A 49 5.06 5.77 6.87
CA PHE A 49 3.93 5.76 5.95
C PHE A 49 4.03 6.85 4.88
N SER A 50 4.39 8.07 5.29
CA SER A 50 4.61 9.20 4.38
C SER A 50 5.73 8.92 3.39
N LEU A 51 6.87 8.39 3.85
CA LEU A 51 7.98 8.00 2.99
C LEU A 51 7.56 6.93 1.97
N VAL A 52 6.82 5.91 2.42
CA VAL A 52 6.34 4.83 1.54
C VAL A 52 5.32 5.34 0.53
N HIS A 53 4.47 6.31 0.88
CA HIS A 53 3.50 6.87 -0.06
C HIS A 53 4.13 7.79 -1.09
N VAL A 54 5.07 8.64 -0.66
CA VAL A 54 5.70 9.62 -1.55
C VAL A 54 6.81 8.97 -2.38
N PHE A 55 7.57 8.04 -1.81
CA PHE A 55 8.73 7.40 -2.43
C PHE A 55 8.75 5.87 -2.26
N PRO A 56 7.71 5.13 -2.70
CA PRO A 56 7.61 3.68 -2.48
C PRO A 56 8.75 2.90 -3.14
N CYS A 57 9.19 3.30 -4.34
CA CYS A 57 10.28 2.64 -5.05
C CYS A 57 11.61 2.76 -4.29
N VAL A 58 11.89 3.93 -3.70
CA VAL A 58 13.09 4.17 -2.90
C VAL A 58 13.02 3.38 -1.60
N ALA A 59 11.87 3.42 -0.91
CA ALA A 59 11.65 2.65 0.32
C ALA A 59 11.88 1.15 0.08
N PHE A 60 11.29 0.58 -0.98
CA PHE A 60 11.47 -0.82 -1.35
C PHE A 60 12.93 -1.15 -1.69
N GLY A 61 13.58 -0.33 -2.53
CA GLY A 61 15.00 -0.51 -2.87
C GLY A 61 15.91 -0.44 -1.65
N HIS A 62 15.61 0.47 -0.71
CA HIS A 62 16.37 0.64 0.53
C HIS A 62 16.22 -0.57 1.47
N ASN A 63 15.00 -1.12 1.60
CA ASN A 63 14.77 -2.36 2.35
C ASN A 63 15.66 -3.49 1.81
N LEU A 64 15.73 -3.66 0.49
CA LEU A 64 16.54 -4.71 -0.12
C LEU A 64 18.05 -4.45 -0.02
N LYS A 65 18.49 -3.19 -0.06
CA LYS A 65 19.88 -2.81 0.21
C LYS A 65 20.26 -3.17 1.66
N ARG A 66 19.47 -2.74 2.64
CA ARG A 66 19.74 -3.01 4.06
C ARG A 66 19.70 -4.49 4.39
N ALA A 67 18.76 -5.24 3.83
CA ALA A 67 18.56 -6.63 4.17
C ALA A 67 19.46 -7.60 3.41
N PHE A 68 19.79 -7.31 2.15
CA PHE A 68 20.45 -8.28 1.26
C PHE A 68 21.67 -7.71 0.54
N GLN A 69 22.09 -6.49 0.85
CA GLN A 69 23.18 -5.78 0.15
C GLN A 69 22.95 -5.72 -1.36
N LYS A 70 21.69 -5.69 -1.80
CA LYS A 70 21.35 -5.59 -3.23
C LYS A 70 21.39 -4.12 -3.69
N SER A 71 21.47 -3.95 -5.01
CA SER A 71 21.43 -2.62 -5.62
C SER A 71 20.08 -1.94 -5.34
N LEU A 72 20.12 -0.84 -4.60
CA LEU A 72 18.95 0.00 -4.33
C LEU A 72 18.32 0.48 -5.64
N LEU A 73 19.14 1.01 -6.55
CA LEU A 73 18.67 1.60 -7.80
C LEU A 73 17.96 0.56 -8.67
N LEU A 74 18.54 -0.64 -8.81
CA LEU A 74 17.93 -1.70 -9.60
C LEU A 74 16.53 -2.05 -9.09
N HIS A 75 16.39 -2.26 -7.78
CA HIS A 75 15.13 -2.64 -7.18
C HIS A 75 14.10 -1.50 -7.17
N ALA A 76 14.55 -0.26 -7.00
CA ALA A 76 13.70 0.92 -7.16
C ALA A 76 13.17 1.05 -8.59
N VAL A 77 14.01 0.82 -9.61
CA VAL A 77 13.60 0.84 -11.02
C VAL A 77 12.62 -0.29 -11.33
N ILE A 78 12.88 -1.52 -10.88
CA ILE A 78 11.94 -2.65 -11.07
C ILE A 78 10.58 -2.31 -10.46
N TYR A 79 10.55 -1.80 -9.23
CA TYR A 79 9.32 -1.39 -8.57
C TYR A 79 8.60 -0.27 -9.34
N PHE A 80 9.34 0.77 -9.74
CA PHE A 80 8.80 1.88 -10.51
C PHE A 80 8.14 1.41 -11.82
N MET A 81 8.80 0.51 -12.56
CA MET A 81 8.26 0.00 -13.82
C MET A 81 6.99 -0.85 -13.62
N LEU A 82 6.98 -1.70 -12.60
CA LEU A 82 5.86 -2.63 -12.36
C LEU A 82 4.60 -1.93 -11.83
N PHE A 83 4.75 -0.92 -10.96
CA PHE A 83 3.61 -0.27 -10.29
C PHE A 83 3.34 1.17 -10.74
N ILE A 84 4.38 2.00 -10.87
CA ILE A 84 4.20 3.45 -11.06
C ILE A 84 4.04 3.76 -12.54
N PHE A 85 4.99 3.32 -13.37
CA PHE A 85 4.97 3.59 -14.80
C PHE A 85 3.75 2.97 -15.48
N SER A 86 3.42 1.71 -15.15
CA SER A 86 2.23 1.02 -15.65
C SER A 86 0.92 1.75 -15.32
N ALA A 87 0.78 2.27 -14.08
CA ALA A 87 -0.38 3.08 -13.69
C ALA A 87 -0.44 4.42 -14.44
N HIS A 88 0.69 5.09 -14.66
CA HIS A 88 0.75 6.34 -15.43
C HIS A 88 0.38 6.11 -16.90
N LEU A 89 0.79 5.00 -17.51
CA LEU A 89 0.39 4.65 -18.87
C LEU A 89 -1.13 4.47 -18.98
N LEU A 90 -1.77 3.83 -18.00
CA LEU A 90 -3.22 3.68 -17.97
C LEU A 90 -3.94 5.03 -17.81
N LEU A 91 -3.44 5.91 -16.92
CA LEU A 91 -3.98 7.26 -16.78
C LEU A 91 -3.83 8.07 -18.09
N GLY A 92 -2.69 7.96 -18.76
CA GLY A 92 -2.45 8.56 -20.06
C GLY A 92 -3.42 8.04 -21.13
N ALA A 93 -3.66 6.72 -21.16
CA ALA A 93 -4.62 6.11 -22.08
C ALA A 93 -6.07 6.56 -21.81
N ASN A 94 -6.46 6.71 -20.54
CA ASN A 94 -7.76 7.27 -20.16
C ASN A 94 -7.92 8.71 -20.63
N ASN A 95 -6.90 9.55 -20.41
CA ASN A 95 -6.92 10.95 -20.84
C ASN A 95 -6.96 11.08 -22.37
N MET A 96 -6.19 10.25 -23.08
CA MET A 96 -6.21 10.19 -24.54
C MET A 96 -7.58 9.77 -25.06
N GLN A 97 -8.20 8.75 -24.48
CA GLN A 97 -9.56 8.34 -24.87
C GLN A 97 -10.57 9.47 -24.60
N ALA A 98 -10.49 10.15 -23.45
CA ALA A 98 -11.39 11.26 -23.14
C ALA A 98 -11.24 12.44 -24.13
N ALA A 99 -10.02 12.70 -24.60
CA ALA A 99 -9.75 13.75 -25.58
C ALA A 99 -10.26 13.41 -26.99
N VAL A 100 -10.12 12.15 -27.43
CA VAL A 100 -10.51 11.69 -28.78
C VAL A 100 -11.99 11.30 -28.85
N CYS A 101 -12.54 10.77 -27.75
CA CYS A 101 -13.90 10.24 -27.65
C CYS A 101 -14.65 10.85 -26.44
N PRO A 102 -14.97 12.15 -26.44
CA PRO A 102 -15.60 12.80 -25.29
C PRO A 102 -16.98 12.22 -24.95
N HIS A 103 -17.67 11.63 -25.93
CA HIS A 103 -18.97 10.98 -25.72
C HIS A 103 -18.90 9.49 -25.46
N GLY A 104 -17.72 8.87 -25.64
CA GLY A 104 -17.46 7.44 -25.40
C GLY A 104 -18.40 6.46 -26.11
N PRO A 105 -18.09 5.16 -26.08
CA PRO A 105 -19.11 4.13 -26.23
C PRO A 105 -19.91 4.04 -24.92
N MET A 106 -21.21 3.75 -24.99
CA MET A 106 -21.93 3.35 -23.78
C MET A 106 -21.32 2.04 -23.28
N ASP A 107 -21.03 1.95 -21.98
CA ASP A 107 -20.96 0.63 -21.37
C ASP A 107 -22.39 0.09 -21.23
N ASP A 108 -22.55 -1.23 -21.37
CA ASP A 108 -23.87 -1.88 -21.27
C ASP A 108 -24.57 -1.59 -19.93
N ILE A 109 -23.79 -1.21 -18.91
CA ILE A 109 -24.26 -0.82 -17.57
C ILE A 109 -24.95 0.54 -17.61
N SER A 110 -24.36 1.56 -18.25
CA SER A 110 -25.02 2.86 -18.42
C SER A 110 -26.28 2.73 -19.27
N LEU A 111 -26.28 1.83 -20.27
CA LEU A 111 -27.48 1.54 -21.07
C LEU A 111 -28.58 0.92 -20.20
N ALA A 112 -28.24 -0.07 -19.39
CA ALA A 112 -29.18 -0.70 -18.47
C ALA A 112 -29.77 0.31 -17.48
N GLN A 113 -28.93 1.17 -16.88
CA GLN A 113 -29.38 2.23 -15.98
C GLN A 113 -30.29 3.25 -16.69
N HIS A 114 -29.94 3.66 -17.90
CA HIS A 114 -30.77 4.61 -18.66
C HIS A 114 -32.09 4.00 -19.14
N LEU A 115 -32.13 2.68 -19.38
CA LEU A 115 -33.37 1.96 -19.69
C LEU A 115 -34.24 1.78 -18.44
N GLU A 116 -33.63 1.55 -17.27
CA GLU A 116 -34.31 1.39 -15.98
C GLU A 116 -34.91 2.71 -15.45
N GLU A 117 -34.32 3.87 -15.79
CA GLU A 117 -34.89 5.18 -15.44
C GLU A 117 -36.15 5.57 -16.25
N ARG A 118 -36.44 4.89 -17.38
CA ARG A 118 -37.56 5.25 -18.26
C ARG A 118 -38.98 4.77 -17.86
N PRO A 119 -39.22 3.70 -17.07
CA PRO A 119 -40.60 3.28 -16.79
C PRO A 119 -41.28 4.05 -15.65
N HIS A 120 -40.54 4.60 -14.68
CA HIS A 120 -41.14 5.05 -13.41
C HIS A 120 -41.38 6.56 -13.26
N ARG A 121 -40.88 7.41 -14.17
CA ARG A 121 -41.04 8.88 -14.04
C ARG A 121 -42.44 9.41 -14.40
N LYS A 122 -43.35 8.58 -14.93
CA LYS A 122 -44.69 9.01 -15.33
C LYS A 122 -45.78 8.85 -14.26
N LEU A 123 -45.48 8.33 -13.06
CA LEU A 123 -46.51 7.95 -12.08
C LEU A 123 -46.52 8.73 -10.74
N LEU A 124 -45.64 9.72 -10.53
CA LEU A 124 -45.46 10.35 -9.19
C LEU A 124 -45.65 11.88 -9.12
N HIS A 125 -46.17 12.53 -10.14
CA HIS A 125 -46.58 13.94 -10.05
C HIS A 125 -48.08 14.11 -10.26
N GLY A 126 -48.83 13.68 -9.24
CA GLY A 126 -50.18 14.13 -8.96
C GLY A 126 -50.22 14.65 -7.53
N HIS A 127 -49.88 15.92 -7.33
CA HIS A 127 -50.24 16.67 -6.12
C HIS A 127 -50.54 18.10 -6.52
N ASP A 128 -51.84 18.39 -6.56
CA ASP A 128 -52.43 19.71 -6.74
C ASP A 128 -52.07 20.58 -5.53
N HIS A 129 -51.34 21.66 -5.76
CA HIS A 129 -51.22 22.77 -4.81
C HIS A 129 -51.69 24.05 -5.50
N GLU A 130 -52.91 24.45 -5.17
CA GLU A 130 -53.43 25.81 -5.41
C GLU A 130 -52.61 26.79 -4.57
N HIS A 131 -51.85 27.67 -5.24
CA HIS A 131 -51.31 28.88 -4.64
C HIS A 131 -51.64 30.11 -5.47
N ASP A 132 -52.07 31.11 -4.73
CA ASP A 132 -52.72 32.37 -5.09
C ASP A 132 -51.76 33.42 -5.68
N GLY A 133 -52.21 34.07 -6.76
CA GLY A 133 -52.13 35.51 -6.94
C GLY A 133 -50.77 36.21 -7.03
N SER A 134 -50.00 35.99 -8.12
CA SER A 134 -49.07 37.02 -8.63
C SER A 134 -48.85 36.85 -10.15
N PRO A 135 -48.95 37.92 -10.97
CA PRO A 135 -48.75 37.83 -12.42
C PRO A 135 -47.24 37.83 -12.73
N HIS A 136 -46.58 36.70 -12.49
CA HIS A 136 -45.28 36.42 -13.10
C HIS A 136 -45.53 35.90 -14.52
N GLU A 137 -44.94 36.56 -15.52
CA GLU A 137 -44.89 36.05 -16.88
C GLU A 137 -44.36 34.60 -16.86
N PRO A 138 -45.06 33.65 -17.50
CA PRO A 138 -44.62 32.27 -17.53
C PRO A 138 -43.36 32.18 -18.39
N HIS A 139 -42.19 32.17 -17.74
CA HIS A 139 -40.98 31.66 -18.37
C HIS A 139 -41.23 30.19 -18.68
N GLY A 140 -41.60 29.92 -19.93
CA GLY A 140 -41.85 28.57 -20.43
C GLY A 140 -40.67 27.66 -20.08
N PRO A 141 -40.91 26.38 -19.79
CA PRO A 141 -39.87 25.45 -19.39
C PRO A 141 -38.78 25.46 -20.46
N HIS A 142 -37.59 25.94 -20.10
CA HIS A 142 -36.43 25.84 -20.97
C HIS A 142 -36.22 24.36 -21.28
N PRO A 143 -36.22 23.93 -22.55
CA PRO A 143 -35.95 22.54 -22.89
C PRO A 143 -34.56 22.22 -22.38
N HIS A 144 -34.49 21.38 -21.33
CA HIS A 144 -33.21 20.84 -20.89
C HIS A 144 -32.59 20.10 -22.09
N PRO A 145 -31.36 20.42 -22.49
CA PRO A 145 -30.69 19.69 -23.56
C PRO A 145 -30.68 18.22 -23.15
N HIS A 146 -31.38 17.39 -23.94
CA HIS A 146 -31.32 15.96 -23.74
C HIS A 146 -29.86 15.52 -23.86
N PRO A 147 -29.36 14.64 -22.96
CA PRO A 147 -28.02 14.12 -23.11
C PRO A 147 -27.87 13.52 -24.51
N PRO A 148 -26.73 13.76 -25.18
CA PRO A 148 -26.49 13.24 -26.52
C PRO A 148 -26.71 11.73 -26.51
N LYS A 149 -27.42 11.23 -27.52
CA LYS A 149 -27.64 9.79 -27.65
C LYS A 149 -26.27 9.10 -27.84
N PRO A 150 -25.99 8.04 -27.08
CA PRO A 150 -24.76 7.27 -27.26
C PRO A 150 -24.72 6.66 -28.68
N MET A 151 -23.53 6.61 -29.26
CA MET A 151 -23.30 6.13 -30.63
C MET A 151 -22.87 4.65 -30.63
N PRO A 152 -23.42 3.82 -31.54
CA PRO A 152 -22.93 2.48 -31.83
C PRO A 152 -21.43 2.45 -32.19
N TRP A 153 -20.77 1.31 -31.97
CA TRP A 153 -19.33 1.15 -32.25
C TRP A 153 -18.99 1.43 -33.71
N GLU A 154 -19.84 0.98 -34.63
CA GLU A 154 -19.69 1.13 -36.08
C GLU A 154 -19.73 2.60 -36.51
N ASP A 155 -20.37 3.46 -35.72
CA ASP A 155 -20.53 4.89 -35.98
C ASP A 155 -19.40 5.73 -35.35
N LEU A 156 -18.51 5.12 -34.57
CA LEU A 156 -17.35 5.81 -33.99
C LEU A 156 -16.30 6.11 -35.05
N THR A 157 -15.61 7.23 -34.90
CA THR A 157 -14.46 7.55 -35.76
C THR A 157 -13.36 6.50 -35.58
N PRO A 158 -12.56 6.19 -36.63
CA PRO A 158 -11.46 5.22 -36.52
C PRO A 158 -10.45 5.59 -35.42
N GLU A 159 -10.19 6.89 -35.25
CA GLU A 159 -9.34 7.42 -34.18
C GLU A 159 -9.89 7.07 -32.79
N CYS A 160 -11.20 7.18 -32.63
CA CYS A 160 -11.87 6.84 -31.39
C CYS A 160 -11.82 5.35 -31.10
N GLN A 161 -12.08 4.52 -32.11
CA GLN A 161 -11.96 3.06 -32.02
C GLN A 161 -10.54 2.63 -31.59
N VAL A 162 -9.51 3.20 -32.21
CA VAL A 162 -8.10 2.93 -31.86
C VAL A 162 -7.77 3.34 -30.43
N ALA A 163 -8.25 4.51 -29.97
CA ALA A 163 -8.02 4.97 -28.61
C ALA A 163 -8.66 4.04 -27.56
N ILE A 164 -9.88 3.56 -27.81
CA ILE A 164 -10.59 2.61 -26.93
C ILE A 164 -9.83 1.29 -26.86
N VAL A 165 -9.48 0.70 -28.01
CA VAL A 165 -8.72 -0.56 -28.06
C VAL A 165 -7.36 -0.41 -27.38
N GLY A 166 -6.66 0.69 -27.66
CA GLY A 166 -5.37 1.01 -27.04
C GLY A 166 -5.45 1.07 -25.52
N LYS A 167 -6.50 1.72 -24.96
CA LYS A 167 -6.75 1.72 -23.51
C LYS A 167 -6.92 0.30 -22.97
N HIS A 168 -7.73 -0.55 -23.61
CA HIS A 168 -7.95 -1.91 -23.13
C HIS A 168 -6.66 -2.75 -23.16
N VAL A 169 -5.84 -2.61 -24.20
CA VAL A 169 -4.52 -3.26 -24.27
C VAL A 169 -3.62 -2.78 -23.13
N VAL A 170 -3.54 -1.48 -22.89
CA VAL A 170 -2.76 -0.91 -21.77
C VAL A 170 -3.30 -1.38 -20.42
N ALA A 171 -4.63 -1.49 -20.26
CA ALA A 171 -5.26 -1.99 -19.04
C ALA A 171 -4.89 -3.45 -18.76
N VAL A 172 -4.89 -4.32 -19.77
CA VAL A 172 -4.44 -5.72 -19.64
C VAL A 172 -2.97 -5.78 -19.22
N TRP A 173 -2.10 -5.00 -19.87
CA TRP A 173 -0.69 -4.91 -19.49
C TRP A 173 -0.49 -4.41 -18.06
N MET A 174 -1.26 -3.41 -17.63
CA MET A 174 -1.24 -2.91 -16.26
C MET A 174 -1.59 -4.01 -15.25
N VAL A 175 -2.64 -4.79 -15.50
CA VAL A 175 -3.01 -5.92 -14.64
C VAL A 175 -1.89 -6.96 -14.55
N LEU A 176 -1.26 -7.31 -15.68
CA LEU A 176 -0.13 -8.24 -15.70
C LEU A 176 1.08 -7.70 -14.92
N CYS A 177 1.44 -6.42 -15.11
CA CYS A 177 2.51 -5.76 -14.38
C CYS A 177 2.21 -5.69 -12.88
N PHE A 178 0.97 -5.41 -12.49
CA PHE A 178 0.54 -5.38 -11.10
C PHE A 178 0.69 -6.77 -10.44
N LEU A 179 0.19 -7.83 -11.08
CA LEU A 179 0.33 -9.20 -10.56
C LEU A 179 1.79 -9.64 -10.46
N ALA A 180 2.60 -9.34 -11.48
CA ALA A 180 4.04 -9.60 -11.47
C ALA A 180 4.74 -8.81 -10.35
N GLY A 181 4.37 -7.55 -10.15
CA GLY A 181 4.84 -6.69 -9.06
C GLY A 181 4.51 -7.26 -7.69
N VAL A 182 3.25 -7.64 -7.46
CA VAL A 182 2.80 -8.27 -6.20
C VAL A 182 3.57 -9.56 -5.95
N ALA A 183 3.67 -10.45 -6.95
CA ALA A 183 4.42 -11.71 -6.81
C ALA A 183 5.90 -11.45 -6.49
N TYR A 184 6.51 -10.48 -7.18
CA TYR A 184 7.89 -10.09 -6.95
C TYR A 184 8.12 -9.55 -5.54
N CYS A 185 7.31 -8.58 -5.10
CA CYS A 185 7.42 -7.98 -3.78
C CYS A 185 7.13 -8.99 -2.66
N ALA A 186 6.09 -9.83 -2.82
CA ALA A 186 5.79 -10.91 -1.90
C ALA A 186 6.93 -11.93 -1.78
N TYR A 187 7.55 -12.30 -2.91
CA TYR A 187 8.72 -13.17 -2.89
C TYR A 187 9.89 -12.55 -2.12
N ARG A 188 10.18 -11.26 -2.33
CA ARG A 188 11.24 -10.54 -1.59
C ARG A 188 10.94 -10.42 -0.10
N ARG A 189 9.66 -10.23 0.25
CA ARG A 189 9.18 -10.24 1.64
C ARG A 189 9.36 -11.62 2.30
N THR A 190 8.99 -12.70 1.62
CA THR A 190 9.24 -14.07 2.08
C THR A 190 10.72 -14.32 2.33
N GLN A 191 11.59 -13.86 1.42
CA GLN A 191 13.04 -13.96 1.62
C GLN A 191 13.50 -13.18 2.85
N LEU A 192 12.89 -12.02 3.12
CA LEU A 192 13.21 -11.19 4.27
C LEU A 192 12.85 -11.92 5.57
N ARG A 193 11.63 -12.46 5.61
CA ARG A 193 11.10 -13.27 6.70
C ARG A 193 11.99 -14.46 6.99
N GLU A 194 12.32 -15.23 5.95
CA GLU A 194 13.12 -16.44 6.06
C GLU A 194 14.57 -16.19 6.45
N LYS A 195 15.14 -15.05 6.04
CA LYS A 195 16.49 -14.64 6.41
C LYS A 195 16.61 -14.27 7.89
N PHE A 196 15.62 -13.55 8.41
CA PHE A 196 15.65 -13.03 9.79
C PHE A 196 14.84 -13.86 10.78
N GLY A 197 14.30 -15.02 10.37
CA GLY A 197 13.53 -15.90 11.25
C GLY A 197 12.23 -15.25 11.75
N ILE A 198 11.61 -14.39 10.93
CA ILE A 198 10.34 -13.74 11.27
C ILE A 198 9.18 -14.73 11.08
N ALA A 199 8.22 -14.75 11.99
CA ALA A 199 7.02 -15.57 11.91
C ALA A 199 6.18 -15.23 10.65
N GLY A 200 5.57 -16.25 10.05
CA GLY A 200 4.62 -16.08 8.94
C GLY A 200 4.77 -17.12 7.84
N SER A 201 4.04 -16.93 6.74
CA SER A 201 3.96 -17.88 5.63
C SER A 201 4.07 -17.19 4.27
N ARG A 202 4.50 -17.94 3.26
CA ARG A 202 4.60 -17.45 1.87
C ARG A 202 3.26 -16.96 1.33
N PHE A 203 2.18 -17.67 1.67
CA PHE A 203 0.82 -17.28 1.29
C PHE A 203 0.39 -15.99 2.00
N GLY A 204 0.68 -15.87 3.30
CA GLY A 204 0.42 -14.64 4.05
C GLY A 204 1.17 -13.43 3.47
N ASP A 205 2.44 -13.61 3.09
CA ASP A 205 3.24 -12.56 2.46
C ASP A 205 2.64 -12.10 1.11
N PHE A 206 2.15 -13.04 0.30
CA PHE A 206 1.45 -12.74 -0.95
C PHE A 206 0.14 -11.99 -0.73
N CYS A 207 -0.74 -12.50 0.13
CA CYS A 207 -2.01 -11.85 0.46
C CYS A 207 -1.82 -10.44 1.02
N THR A 208 -0.80 -10.24 1.85
CA THR A 208 -0.49 -8.93 2.44
C THR A 208 -0.13 -7.91 1.36
N TRP A 209 0.74 -8.29 0.40
CA TRP A 209 1.10 -7.42 -0.72
C TRP A 209 -0.06 -7.21 -1.71
N LEU A 210 -0.89 -8.23 -1.92
CA LEU A 210 -2.03 -8.15 -2.83
C LEU A 210 -3.13 -7.20 -2.30
N TRP A 211 -3.47 -7.29 -1.01
CA TRP A 211 -4.53 -6.49 -0.43
C TRP A 211 -4.07 -5.10 -0.03
N CYS A 212 -2.85 -4.96 0.49
CA CYS A 212 -2.34 -3.66 0.91
C CYS A 212 -0.81 -3.58 0.81
N GLY A 213 -0.31 -3.49 -0.42
CA GLY A 213 1.11 -3.26 -0.72
C GLY A 213 1.76 -2.12 0.09
N PRO A 214 1.12 -0.94 0.26
CA PRO A 214 1.68 0.12 1.09
C PRO A 214 1.87 -0.28 2.56
N CYS A 215 0.89 -0.93 3.19
CA CYS A 215 1.05 -1.41 4.57
C CYS A 215 2.13 -2.50 4.65
N ALA A 216 2.21 -3.42 3.66
CA ALA A 216 3.26 -4.44 3.59
C ALA A 216 4.66 -3.80 3.58
N LEU A 217 4.84 -2.77 2.75
CA LEU A 217 6.09 -2.05 2.61
C LEU A 217 6.43 -1.23 3.86
N CYS A 218 5.45 -0.57 4.47
CA CYS A 218 5.63 0.13 5.76
C CYS A 218 6.11 -0.83 6.85
N GLN A 219 5.47 -1.98 6.96
CA GLN A 219 5.81 -3.01 7.94
C GLN A 219 7.24 -3.55 7.72
N GLU A 220 7.64 -3.79 6.47
CA GLU A 220 9.02 -4.17 6.14
C GLU A 220 10.02 -3.08 6.56
N THR A 221 9.76 -1.83 6.18
CA THR A 221 10.65 -0.70 6.48
C THR A 221 10.79 -0.48 7.99
N ARG A 222 9.69 -0.48 8.75
CA ARG A 222 9.75 -0.34 10.21
C ARG A 222 10.47 -1.50 10.86
N THR A 223 10.17 -2.74 10.47
CA THR A 223 10.84 -3.93 11.03
C THR A 223 12.35 -3.84 10.85
N LEU A 224 12.81 -3.41 9.68
CA LEU A 224 14.25 -3.25 9.40
C LEU A 224 14.88 -2.07 10.16
N TRP A 225 14.16 -0.97 10.36
CA TRP A 225 14.66 0.20 11.08
C TRP A 225 14.69 -0.02 12.59
N THR A 226 13.59 -0.48 13.18
CA THR A 226 13.48 -0.74 14.62
C THR A 226 14.54 -1.73 15.08
N ASN A 227 14.90 -2.71 14.24
CA ASN A 227 15.91 -3.72 14.54
C ASN A 227 17.33 -3.41 14.01
N ASN A 228 17.60 -2.15 13.63
CA ASN A 228 18.89 -1.68 13.13
C ASN A 228 19.53 -2.61 12.10
N VAL A 229 18.73 -3.11 11.17
CA VAL A 229 19.23 -4.04 10.14
C VAL A 229 20.11 -3.26 9.18
N GLU A 230 21.39 -3.57 9.13
CA GLU A 230 22.38 -2.93 8.27
C GLU A 230 23.29 -3.99 7.67
N ASP A 231 23.59 -3.85 6.37
CA ASP A 231 24.43 -4.80 5.63
C ASP A 231 24.00 -6.27 5.76
N GLY A 232 22.69 -6.47 5.94
CA GLY A 232 22.07 -7.77 6.09
C GLY A 232 22.24 -8.42 7.46
N ILE A 233 22.72 -7.68 8.45
CA ILE A 233 22.91 -8.12 9.83
C ILE A 233 21.81 -7.54 10.71
N TRP A 234 21.11 -8.39 11.47
CA TRP A 234 20.12 -7.99 12.46
C TRP A 234 20.82 -7.66 13.78
N ARG A 235 20.91 -6.37 14.12
CA ARG A 235 21.60 -5.92 15.35
C ARG A 235 20.68 -5.89 16.56
N GLY A 236 19.38 -6.08 16.35
CA GLY A 236 18.36 -6.02 17.39
C GLY A 236 17.78 -4.61 17.56
N PRO A 237 16.78 -4.46 18.45
CA PRO A 237 16.15 -3.18 18.73
C PRO A 237 17.23 -2.12 19.00
N ALA A 238 17.05 -0.91 18.48
CA ALA A 238 17.85 0.21 18.98
C ALA A 238 17.67 0.24 20.49
N LEU A 239 18.73 -0.10 21.24
CA LEU A 239 18.74 0.15 22.66
C LEU A 239 18.33 1.61 22.80
N PRO A 240 17.31 1.94 23.61
CA PRO A 240 17.07 3.34 23.92
C PRO A 240 18.41 3.87 24.37
N THR A 241 18.89 4.96 23.74
CA THR A 241 20.04 5.68 24.25
C THR A 241 19.69 5.99 25.69
N THR A 242 20.22 5.20 26.62
CA THR A 242 20.09 5.47 28.03
C THR A 242 20.88 6.75 28.19
N CYS A 243 20.20 7.90 28.20
CA CYS A 243 20.78 9.08 28.81
C CYS A 243 21.30 8.60 30.15
N PRO A 244 22.59 8.80 30.48
CA PRO A 244 23.07 8.45 31.79
C PRO A 244 22.12 9.10 32.80
N PRO A 245 21.73 8.38 33.87
CA PRO A 245 20.89 8.98 34.90
C PRO A 245 21.53 10.32 35.29
N PRO A 246 20.75 11.41 35.44
CA PRO A 246 21.30 12.67 35.92
C PRO A 246 22.11 12.34 37.17
N ALA A 247 23.40 12.70 37.15
CA ALA A 247 24.31 12.39 38.24
C ALA A 247 23.65 12.76 39.55
N GLN A 248 23.29 11.76 40.36
CA GLN A 248 22.74 12.02 41.67
C GLN A 248 23.86 12.67 42.47
N PHE A 249 23.74 13.97 42.68
CA PHE A 249 24.63 14.72 43.55
C PHE A 249 24.41 14.16 44.95
N VAL A 250 25.29 13.26 45.39
CA VAL A 250 25.31 12.79 46.77
C VAL A 250 25.64 14.01 47.62
N THR A 251 24.61 14.63 48.20
CA THR A 251 24.77 15.67 49.20
C THR A 251 25.51 15.05 50.38
N GLY A 252 26.75 15.51 50.59
CA GLY A 252 27.63 14.99 51.62
C GLY A 252 26.97 15.00 52.99
N THR A 253 27.17 13.91 53.73
CA THR A 253 26.85 13.80 55.15
C THR A 253 27.52 14.92 55.94
N PRO A 254 26.81 15.59 56.88
CA PRO A 254 27.41 16.60 57.72
C PRO A 254 28.48 16.01 58.65
N ALA A 255 29.59 16.73 58.77
CA ALA A 255 30.74 16.36 59.59
C ALA A 255 30.37 16.20 61.08
N PRO A 256 31.01 15.27 61.82
CA PRO A 256 30.79 15.11 63.24
C PRO A 256 31.30 16.32 64.02
N LYS A 257 30.47 16.84 64.93
CA LYS A 257 30.86 17.90 65.88
C LYS A 257 31.93 17.36 66.81
N GLN A 258 33.07 18.05 66.89
CA GLN A 258 34.04 17.83 67.95
C GLN A 258 33.44 18.28 69.28
N ILE A 259 33.54 17.42 70.30
CA ILE A 259 33.22 17.73 71.69
C ILE A 259 34.55 18.16 72.33
N GLU A 260 34.67 19.44 72.68
CA GLU A 260 35.71 19.92 73.58
C GLU A 260 35.42 19.43 75.01
N TYR A 261 36.44 18.89 75.67
CA TYR A 261 36.47 18.60 77.10
C TYR A 261 37.31 19.65 77.82
#